data_AF-A0A242KVP9-F1
#
_entry.id   AF-A0A242KVP9-F1
#
_cell.length_a   1.000
_cell.length_b   1.000
_cell.length_c   1.000
_cell.angle_alpha   90.00
_cell.angle_beta   90.00
_cell.angle_gamma   90.00
#
_symmetry.space_group_name_H-M   'P 1'
#
loop_
_entity.id
_entity.type
_entity.pdbx_description
1 polymer ?
#
loop_
_entity_poly.entity_id
_entity_poly.type
_entity_poly.pdbx_seq_one_letter_code
_entity_poly.pdbx_strand_id
1 'polypeptide(L)'
;MAVKEFDYRELHKLTLSHDLLNMLTKIHEYKGKQELYIATKPEILRNLTDLALIQSTEASNRIEGIATTDGRSKQIVTGKVQPRSRDEEEISVIEMF
;
A
#
# COMPACT_ATOMS: atom_id res chain seq x y z
N MET A 1 -13.74 19.34 -3.29
CA MET A 1 -12.64 18.74 -4.10
C MET A 1 -13.04 18.81 -5.56
N ALA A 2 -12.23 19.43 -6.42
CA ALA A 2 -12.45 19.37 -7.85
C ALA A 2 -11.96 18.00 -8.35
N VAL A 3 -12.88 17.19 -8.88
CA VAL A 3 -12.51 15.92 -9.53
C VAL A 3 -11.83 16.31 -10.83
N LYS A 4 -10.54 16.01 -10.94
CA LYS A 4 -9.79 16.16 -12.18
C LYS A 4 -10.34 15.11 -13.15
N GLU A 5 -11.11 15.53 -14.14
CA GLU A 5 -11.56 14.62 -15.20
C GLU A 5 -10.35 14.05 -15.92
N PHE A 6 -10.26 12.72 -15.93
CA PHE A 6 -9.19 12.00 -16.61
C PHE A 6 -9.60 11.79 -18.07
N ASP A 7 -8.97 12.51 -18.99
CA ASP A 7 -9.21 12.31 -20.42
C ASP A 7 -8.33 11.17 -20.96
N TYR A 8 -8.94 10.01 -21.22
CA TYR A 8 -8.29 8.85 -21.80
C TYR A 8 -7.66 9.12 -23.17
N ARG A 9 -8.11 10.16 -23.88
CA ARG A 9 -7.46 10.56 -25.13
C ARG A 9 -6.03 11.00 -24.85
N GLU A 10 -5.70 11.59 -23.72
CA GLU A 10 -4.33 12.03 -23.42
C GLU A 10 -3.33 10.87 -23.26
N LEU A 11 -3.79 9.62 -23.16
CA LEU A 11 -2.93 8.44 -23.08
C LEU A 11 -2.04 8.25 -24.32
N HIS A 12 -2.48 8.68 -25.51
CA HIS A 12 -1.63 8.59 -26.72
C HIS A 12 -0.40 9.51 -26.65
N LYS A 13 -0.41 10.48 -25.73
CA LYS A 13 0.72 11.41 -25.49
C LYS A 13 1.73 10.84 -24.49
N LEU A 14 1.39 9.77 -23.78
CA LEU A 14 2.37 9.04 -22.96
C LEU A 14 3.39 8.39 -23.89
N THR A 15 4.59 8.94 -23.88
CA THR A 15 5.75 8.33 -24.52
C THR A 15 6.49 7.49 -23.50
N LEU A 16 6.92 6.30 -23.91
CA LEU A 16 7.75 5.45 -23.07
C LEU A 16 9.16 6.05 -23.03
N SER A 17 9.38 6.95 -22.07
CA SER A 17 10.71 7.54 -21.87
C SER A 17 11.70 6.46 -21.44
N HIS A 18 12.99 6.73 -21.65
CA HIS A 18 14.05 5.85 -21.18
C HIS A 18 13.98 5.60 -19.66
N ASP A 19 13.58 6.62 -18.89
CA ASP A 19 13.41 6.49 -17.44
C ASP A 19 12.26 5.55 -17.06
N LEU A 20 11.12 5.65 -17.76
CA LEU A 20 9.99 4.73 -17.56
C LEU A 20 10.37 3.29 -17.92
N LEU A 21 11.12 3.11 -19.02
CA LEU A 21 11.63 1.80 -19.41
C LEU A 21 12.58 1.24 -18.35
N ASN A 22 13.51 2.04 -17.84
CA ASN A 22 14.42 1.64 -16.77
C ASN A 22 13.68 1.26 -15.48
N MET A 23 12.66 2.02 -15.10
CA MET A 23 11.80 1.67 -13.96
C MET A 23 11.09 0.34 -14.20
N LEU A 24 10.51 0.13 -15.39
CA LEU A 24 9.83 -1.10 -15.74
C LEU A 24 10.78 -2.31 -15.66
N THR A 25 12.00 -2.18 -16.16
CA THR A 25 13.03 -3.24 -16.10
C THR A 25 13.40 -3.57 -14.65
N LYS A 26 13.61 -2.55 -13.81
CA LYS A 26 13.90 -2.76 -12.38
C LYS A 26 12.75 -3.48 -11.67
N ILE A 27 11.51 -3.09 -11.94
CA ILE A 27 10.32 -3.76 -11.37
C ILE A 27 10.31 -5.24 -11.76
N HIS A 28 10.59 -5.58 -13.02
CA HIS A 28 10.67 -6.98 -13.46
C HIS A 28 11.79 -7.75 -12.77
N GLU A 29 12.97 -7.15 -12.60
CA GLU A 29 14.09 -7.77 -11.88
C GLU A 29 13.72 -8.08 -10.42
N TYR A 30 13.08 -7.12 -9.73
CA TYR A 30 12.63 -7.33 -8.36
C TYR A 30 11.51 -8.36 -8.25
N LYS A 31 10.59 -8.43 -9.20
CA LYS A 31 9.57 -9.51 -9.26
C LYS A 31 10.22 -10.89 -9.37
N GLY A 32 11.21 -11.05 -10.23
CA GLY A 32 11.95 -12.33 -10.34
C GLY A 32 12.65 -12.71 -9.02
N LYS A 33 13.26 -11.75 -8.32
CA LYS A 33 13.84 -11.99 -6.98
C LYS A 33 12.78 -12.33 -5.95
N GLN A 34 11.60 -11.71 -6.01
CA GLN A 34 10.48 -11.97 -5.10
C GLN A 34 9.99 -13.42 -5.23
N GLU A 35 9.86 -13.95 -6.45
CA GLU A 35 9.48 -15.36 -6.67
C GLU A 35 10.43 -16.33 -5.98
N LEU A 36 11.74 -16.07 -6.04
CA LEU A 36 12.74 -16.87 -5.32
C LEU A 36 12.53 -16.83 -3.79
N TYR A 37 12.22 -15.66 -3.22
CA TYR A 37 11.97 -15.54 -1.78
C TYR A 37 10.66 -16.20 -1.35
N ILE A 38 9.62 -16.15 -2.19
CA ILE A 38 8.37 -16.88 -1.96
C ILE A 38 8.66 -18.39 -1.86
N ALA A 39 9.47 -18.93 -2.78
CA ALA A 39 9.79 -20.34 -2.80
C ALA A 39 10.73 -20.79 -1.67
N THR A 40 11.67 -19.92 -1.25
CA THR A 40 12.75 -20.31 -0.33
C THR A 40 12.52 -19.90 1.12
N LYS A 41 11.80 -18.80 1.37
CA LYS A 41 11.64 -18.20 2.71
C LYS A 41 10.21 -17.63 2.92
N PRO A 42 9.16 -18.44 2.76
CA PRO A 42 7.77 -17.96 2.82
C PRO A 42 7.39 -17.34 4.17
N GLU A 43 7.81 -17.92 5.30
CA GLU A 43 7.46 -17.38 6.64
C GLU A 43 8.07 -16.00 6.92
N ILE A 44 9.32 -15.77 6.50
CA ILE A 44 9.97 -14.46 6.66
C ILE A 44 9.27 -13.44 5.78
N LEU A 45 8.97 -13.81 4.54
CA LEU A 45 8.25 -12.94 3.61
C LEU A 45 6.87 -12.57 4.13
N ARG A 46 6.12 -13.53 4.70
CA ARG A 46 4.80 -13.28 5.31
C ARG A 46 4.87 -12.23 6.41
N ASN A 47 5.79 -12.39 7.36
CA ASN A 47 5.95 -11.43 8.46
C ASN A 47 6.34 -10.02 7.98
N LEU A 48 7.19 -9.94 6.94
CA LEU A 48 7.56 -8.65 6.34
C LEU A 48 6.38 -7.99 5.63
N THR A 49 5.56 -8.77 4.91
CA THR A 49 4.34 -8.28 4.25
C THR A 49 3.32 -7.78 5.27
N ASP A 50 3.10 -8.51 6.37
CA ASP A 50 2.17 -8.09 7.43
C ASP A 50 2.61 -6.74 8.05
N LEU A 51 3.92 -6.55 8.28
CA LEU A 51 4.46 -5.29 8.77
C LEU A 51 4.34 -4.16 7.73
N ALA A 52 4.61 -4.45 6.45
CA ALA A 52 4.51 -3.47 5.38
C ALA A 52 3.07 -2.99 5.18
N LEU A 53 2.09 -3.89 5.34
CA LEU A 53 0.66 -3.55 5.28
C LEU A 53 0.30 -2.55 6.38
N ILE A 54 0.67 -2.84 7.63
CA ILE A 54 0.45 -1.93 8.76
C ILE A 54 1.07 -0.54 8.49
N GLN A 55 2.32 -0.53 8.03
CA GLN A 55 3.03 0.73 7.75
C GLN A 55 2.40 1.51 6.58
N SER A 56 1.92 0.81 5.55
CA SER A 56 1.24 1.43 4.41
C SER A 56 -0.05 2.10 4.85
N THR A 57 -0.86 1.40 5.65
CA THR A 57 -2.11 1.93 6.21
C THR A 57 -1.84 3.15 7.10
N GLU A 58 -0.87 3.06 8.01
CA GLU A 58 -0.46 4.20 8.85
C GLU A 58 0.04 5.40 8.03
N ALA A 59 0.80 5.15 6.96
CA ALA A 59 1.31 6.21 6.09
C ALA A 59 0.18 6.90 5.31
N SER A 60 -0.75 6.14 4.72
CA SER A 60 -1.91 6.69 4.02
C SER A 60 -2.80 7.51 4.95
N ASN A 61 -3.13 6.98 6.12
CA ASN A 61 -3.95 7.67 7.10
C ASN A 61 -3.29 8.97 7.58
N ARG A 62 -1.95 8.97 7.72
CA ARG A 62 -1.18 10.18 8.03
C ARG A 62 -1.22 11.20 6.90
N ILE A 63 -1.18 10.78 5.64
CA ILE A 63 -1.32 11.67 4.48
C ILE A 63 -2.71 12.32 4.48
N GLU A 64 -3.74 11.58 4.89
CA GLU A 64 -5.13 12.04 4.97
C GLU A 64 -5.46 12.82 6.27
N GLY A 65 -4.52 12.89 7.22
CA GLY A 65 -4.68 13.60 8.49
C GLY A 65 -5.43 12.82 9.57
N ILE A 66 -5.69 11.53 9.34
CA ILE A 66 -6.35 10.60 10.26
C ILE A 66 -5.26 10.00 11.16
N ALA A 67 -5.11 10.54 12.37
CA ALA A 67 -4.09 10.10 13.32
C ALA A 67 -4.72 9.62 14.63
N THR A 68 -4.64 8.31 14.90
CA THR A 68 -4.81 7.75 16.26
C THR A 68 -3.43 7.32 16.80
N THR A 69 -3.36 6.83 18.04
CA THR A 69 -2.09 6.38 18.64
C THR A 69 -1.59 5.08 17.98
N ASP A 70 -0.29 4.98 17.62
CA ASP A 70 0.35 3.84 16.92
C ASP A 70 -0.06 2.45 17.47
N GLY A 71 -0.21 2.33 18.80
CA GLY A 71 -0.61 1.08 19.45
C GLY A 71 -2.06 0.66 19.14
N ARG A 72 -2.97 1.60 18.90
CA ARG A 72 -4.38 1.36 18.58
C ARG A 72 -4.57 1.10 17.09
N SER A 73 -3.90 1.83 16.19
CA SER A 73 -3.90 1.54 14.75
C SER A 73 -3.53 0.09 14.49
N LYS A 74 -2.39 -0.35 15.03
CA LYS A 74 -1.90 -1.72 14.88
C LYS A 74 -2.87 -2.78 15.42
N GLN A 75 -3.60 -2.46 16.48
CA GLN A 75 -4.60 -3.35 17.10
C GLN A 75 -5.89 -3.46 16.29
N ILE A 76 -6.32 -2.38 15.63
CA ILE A 76 -7.47 -2.35 14.72
C ILE A 76 -7.12 -3.07 13.42
N VAL A 77 -5.97 -2.73 12.84
CA VAL A 77 -5.42 -3.33 11.61
C VAL A 77 -5.18 -4.83 11.79
N THR A 78 -4.70 -5.29 12.94
CA THR A 78 -4.57 -6.75 13.19
C THR A 78 -5.87 -7.45 13.61
N GLY A 79 -7.03 -6.77 13.54
CA GLY A 79 -8.35 -7.32 13.88
C GLY A 79 -8.55 -7.65 15.37
N LYS A 80 -7.66 -7.19 16.25
CA LYS A 80 -7.66 -7.53 17.68
C LYS A 80 -8.63 -6.66 18.50
N VAL A 81 -9.07 -5.52 17.96
CA VAL A 81 -9.87 -4.55 18.71
C VAL A 81 -10.88 -3.86 17.77
N GLN A 82 -12.12 -3.71 18.23
CA GLN A 82 -13.18 -3.00 17.53
C GLN A 82 -12.92 -1.48 17.52
N PRO A 83 -13.14 -0.78 16.39
CA PRO A 83 -13.08 0.67 16.31
C PRO A 83 -13.99 1.34 17.34
N ARG A 84 -13.54 2.47 17.90
CA ARG A 84 -14.29 3.26 18.88
C ARG A 84 -14.52 4.71 18.46
N SER A 85 -13.87 5.17 17.39
CA SER A 85 -14.08 6.48 16.80
C SER A 85 -14.26 6.36 15.28
N ARG A 86 -14.81 7.40 14.67
CA ARG A 86 -14.98 7.48 13.21
C ARG A 86 -13.65 7.35 12.46
N ASP A 87 -12.59 7.96 13.02
CA ASP A 87 -11.22 7.82 12.51
C ASP A 87 -10.74 6.36 12.56
N GLU A 88 -11.10 5.62 13.61
CA GLU A 88 -10.75 4.20 13.75
C GLU A 88 -11.58 3.28 12.83
N GLU A 89 -12.83 3.67 12.52
CA GLU A 89 -13.65 2.96 11.52
C GLU A 89 -13.02 3.10 10.13
N GLU A 90 -12.58 4.29 9.74
CA GLU A 90 -11.90 4.51 8.45
C GLU A 90 -10.60 3.69 8.34
N ILE A 91 -9.82 3.56 9.43
CA ILE A 91 -8.64 2.68 9.49
C ILE A 91 -9.02 1.21 9.21
N SER A 92 -10.13 0.73 9.76
CA SER A 92 -10.60 -0.66 9.57
C SER A 92 -11.15 -0.95 8.17
N VAL A 93 -11.68 0.06 7.49
CA VAL A 93 -12.27 -0.07 6.15
C VAL A 93 -11.19 -0.17 5.07
N ILE A 94 -10.06 0.54 5.23
CA ILE A 94 -8.94 0.50 4.28
C ILE A 94 -8.23 -0.87 4.28
N GLU A 95 -8.28 -1.61 5.39
CA GLU A 95 -7.79 -2.99 5.52
C GLU A 95 -8.57 -4.03 4.69
N MET A 96 -9.74 -3.68 4.15
CA MET A 96 -10.63 -4.64 3.45
C MET A 96 -10.44 -4.66 1.92
N PHE A 97 -9.42 -3.98 1.38
CA PHE A 97 -9.11 -3.89 -0.06
C PHE A 97 -7.78 -4.53 -0.44
#